data_AF-A0A382KQQ0-F1
#
_entry.id   AF-A0A382KQQ0-F1
#
_cell.length_a   1.000
_cell.length_b   1.000
_cell.length_c   1.000
_cell.angle_alpha   90.00
_cell.angle_beta   90.00
_cell.angle_gamma   90.00
#
_symmetry.space_group_name_H-M   'P 1'
#
loop_
_entity.id
_entity.type
_entity.pdbx_description
1 polymer ?
#
loop_
_entity_poly.entity_id
_entity_poly.type
_entity_poly.pdbx_seq_one_letter_code
_entity_poly.pdbx_strand_id
1 'polypeptide(L)'
;MNSGYLTVYIDYKSPYAYLAIEPTCQLQRDFEIAVDWLPYTLHIPDFLGSAKVDEQGRVLEEERTAHQWRRVRYSYMDARRYATLRGLTIRGPH
;
A
#
# COMPACT_ATOMS: atom_id res chain seq x y z
N MET A 1 34.02 5.27 -1.54
CA MET A 1 32.87 5.11 -2.44
C MET A 1 31.72 5.88 -1.82
N ASN A 2 31.02 6.74 -2.57
CA ASN A 2 29.81 7.39 -2.06
C ASN A 2 28.69 6.35 -2.08
N SER A 3 28.35 5.78 -0.94
CA SER A 3 27.15 4.94 -0.81
C SER A 3 25.93 5.84 -1.06
N GLY A 4 25.04 5.44 -1.97
CA GLY A 4 23.81 6.18 -2.24
C GLY A 4 22.90 6.22 -1.02
N TYR A 5 22.08 7.27 -0.88
CA TYR A 5 21.14 7.41 0.23
C TYR A 5 19.72 7.57 -0.31
N LEU A 6 18.77 6.80 0.24
CA LEU A 6 17.36 6.80 -0.16
C LEU A 6 16.46 6.92 1.07
N THR A 7 15.67 7.98 1.14
CA THR A 7 14.58 8.11 2.13
C THR A 7 13.29 7.53 1.55
N VAL A 8 12.64 6.64 2.30
CA VAL A 8 11.41 5.95 1.91
C VAL A 8 10.32 6.24 2.93
N TYR A 9 9.30 6.98 2.50
CA TYR A 9 8.08 7.17 3.27
C TYR A 9 7.15 5.98 3.05
N ILE A 10 6.73 5.33 4.12
CA ILE A 10 5.92 4.11 4.05
C ILE A 10 4.70 4.15 4.96
N ASP A 11 3.53 3.78 4.42
CA ASP A 11 2.30 3.57 5.19
C ASP A 11 1.87 2.11 5.09
N TYR A 12 1.79 1.43 6.23
CA TYR A 12 1.36 0.02 6.32
C TYR A 12 -0.07 -0.23 5.86
N LYS A 13 -0.92 0.81 5.78
CA LYS A 13 -2.29 0.71 5.25
C LYS A 13 -2.31 0.60 3.72
N SER A 14 -1.20 0.91 3.04
CA SER A 14 -1.14 0.88 1.58
C SER A 14 -0.70 -0.51 1.08
N PRO A 15 -1.49 -1.20 0.25
CA PRO A 15 -1.06 -2.47 -0.35
C PRO A 15 0.12 -2.29 -1.30
N TYR A 16 0.28 -1.11 -1.90
CA TYR A 16 1.45 -0.79 -2.73
C TYR A 16 2.72 -0.63 -1.91
N ALA A 17 2.61 0.00 -0.73
CA ALA A 17 3.74 0.12 0.19
C ALA A 17 4.28 -1.26 0.57
N TYR A 18 3.38 -2.21 0.90
CA TYR A 18 3.78 -3.59 1.16
C TYR A 18 4.54 -4.22 -0.02
N LEU A 19 4.04 -4.04 -1.25
CA LEU A 19 4.69 -4.58 -2.43
C LEU A 19 6.04 -3.93 -2.71
N ALA A 20 6.25 -2.67 -2.32
CA ALA A 20 7.49 -1.93 -2.53
C ALA A 20 8.61 -2.34 -1.55
N ILE A 21 8.31 -2.93 -0.38
CA ILE A 21 9.32 -3.25 0.64
C ILE A 21 10.45 -4.13 0.06
N GLU A 22 10.10 -5.28 -0.50
CA GLU A 22 11.09 -6.25 -0.97
C GLU A 22 11.96 -5.74 -2.13
N PRO A 23 11.43 -5.10 -3.20
CA PRO A 23 12.30 -4.52 -4.24
C PRO A 23 13.17 -3.37 -3.69
N THR A 24 12.69 -2.59 -2.71
CA THR A 24 13.53 -1.59 -2.04
C THR A 24 14.66 -2.25 -1.22
N CYS A 25 14.36 -3.34 -0.50
CA CYS A 25 15.39 -4.12 0.19
C CYS A 25 16.38 -4.77 -0.80
N GLN A 26 15.92 -5.18 -1.99
CA GLN A 26 16.79 -5.69 -3.04
C GLN A 26 17.71 -4.59 -3.58
N LEU A 27 17.17 -3.39 -3.85
CA LEU A 27 17.96 -2.23 -4.24
C LEU A 27 19.07 -1.92 -3.21
N GLN A 28 18.75 -1.98 -1.92
CA GLN A 28 19.73 -1.84 -0.84
C GLN A 28 20.89 -2.85 -0.92
N ARG A 29 20.58 -4.12 -1.18
CA ARG A 29 21.59 -5.18 -1.28
C ARG A 29 22.43 -5.09 -2.55
N ASP A 30 21.79 -4.84 -3.68
CA ASP A 30 22.42 -4.93 -5.00
C ASP A 30 23.32 -3.71 -5.30
N PHE A 31 23.06 -2.56 -4.66
CA PHE A 31 23.75 -1.29 -4.94
C PHE A 31 24.40 -0.65 -3.72
N GLU A 32 24.42 -1.35 -2.57
CA GLU A 32 25.02 -0.85 -1.31
C GLU A 32 24.51 0.55 -0.92
N ILE A 33 23.22 0.83 -1.13
CA ILE A 33 22.60 2.09 -0.74
C ILE A 33 22.10 2.03 0.71
N ALA A 34 22.23 3.14 1.45
CA ALA A 34 21.57 3.31 2.73
C ALA A 34 20.09 3.66 2.51
N VAL A 35 19.18 2.90 3.13
CA VAL A 35 17.74 3.18 3.09
C VAL A 35 17.27 3.63 4.46
N ASP A 36 16.67 4.82 4.49
CA ASP A 36 16.07 5.44 5.67
C ASP A 36 14.54 5.34 5.58
N TRP A 37 13.96 4.54 6.47
CA TRP A 37 12.53 4.22 6.47
C TRP A 37 11.77 5.13 7.42
N LEU A 38 10.90 5.98 6.85
CA LEU A 38 10.09 6.92 7.59
C LEU A 38 8.62 6.48 7.57
N PRO A 39 8.05 6.03 8.70
CA PRO A 39 6.63 5.76 8.78
C PRO A 39 5.83 7.03 8.48
N TYR A 40 4.87 6.92 7.57
CA TYR A 40 3.96 7.98 7.20
C TYR A 40 2.52 7.48 7.36
N THR A 41 1.66 8.32 7.93
CA THR A 41 0.24 8.00 8.05
C THR A 41 -0.53 8.78 7.00
N LEU A 42 -1.04 8.08 5.99
CA LEU A 42 -1.99 8.66 5.04
C LEU A 42 -3.33 8.84 5.75
N HIS A 43 -3.85 10.06 5.66
CA HIS A 43 -5.23 10.36 6.03
C HIS A 43 -6.18 9.92 4.91
N ILE A 44 -6.26 8.59 4.68
CA ILE A 44 -7.09 7.96 3.65
C ILE A 44 -8.55 8.47 3.65
N PRO A 45 -9.22 8.67 4.80
CA PRO A 45 -10.58 9.20 4.84
C PRO A 45 -10.73 10.54 4.12
N ASP A 46 -9.75 11.43 4.23
CA ASP A 46 -9.80 12.79 3.68
C ASP A 46 -9.89 12.80 2.14
N PHE A 47 -9.35 11.76 1.49
CA PHE A 47 -9.27 11.68 0.02
C PHE A 47 -10.18 10.61 -0.59
N LEU A 48 -10.51 9.57 0.16
CA LEU A 48 -11.21 8.38 -0.33
C LEU A 48 -12.47 8.04 0.48
N GLY A 49 -12.84 8.86 1.46
CA GLY A 49 -13.93 8.59 2.39
C GLY A 49 -13.61 7.45 3.35
N SER A 50 -14.35 7.39 4.44
CA SER A 50 -14.27 6.30 5.41
C SER A 50 -15.23 5.16 5.02
N ALA A 51 -14.84 3.92 5.30
CA ALA A 51 -15.82 2.85 5.45
C ALA A 51 -15.27 1.80 6.41
N LYS A 52 -16.15 1.22 7.22
CA LYS A 52 -15.87 0.04 8.04
C LYS A 52 -16.52 -1.16 7.40
N VAL A 53 -15.82 -2.29 7.38
CA VAL A 53 -16.36 -3.56 6.92
C VAL A 53 -16.29 -4.58 8.05
N ASP A 54 -17.09 -5.64 7.97
CA ASP A 54 -16.90 -6.82 8.82
C ASP A 54 -15.82 -7.76 8.26
N GLU A 55 -15.51 -8.83 8.99
CA GLU A 55 -14.54 -9.85 8.55
C GLU A 55 -14.93 -10.50 7.20
N GLN A 56 -16.21 -10.49 6.85
CA GLN A 56 -16.77 -11.01 5.60
C GLN A 56 -16.77 -9.98 4.46
N GLY A 57 -16.28 -8.76 4.73
CA GLY A 57 -16.17 -7.66 3.76
C GLY A 57 -17.49 -6.92 3.50
N ARG A 58 -18.51 -7.08 4.35
CA ARG A 58 -19.77 -6.33 4.26
C ARG A 58 -19.58 -4.97 4.89
N VAL A 59 -20.12 -3.93 4.25
CA VAL A 59 -20.03 -2.55 4.74
C VAL A 59 -20.93 -2.37 5.97
N LEU A 60 -20.33 -1.95 7.08
CA LEU A 60 -21.02 -1.61 8.33
C LEU A 60 -21.35 -0.12 8.40
N GLU A 61 -20.43 0.73 7.95
CA GLU A 61 -20.54 2.19 7.91
C GLU A 61 -19.79 2.70 6.67
N GLU A 62 -20.31 3.71 5.96
CA GLU A 62 -19.60 4.35 4.84
C GLU A 62 -19.94 5.84 4.68
N GLU A 63 -18.93 6.61 4.27
CA GLU A 63 -19.07 7.99 3.77
C GLU A 63 -18.57 8.09 2.32
N ARG A 64 -18.35 6.93 1.66
CA ARG A 64 -17.78 6.87 0.31
C ARG A 64 -18.84 7.12 -0.75
N THR A 65 -18.56 8.07 -1.63
CA THR A 65 -19.27 8.20 -2.91
C THR A 65 -19.00 6.99 -3.82
N ALA A 66 -19.90 6.76 -4.78
CA ALA A 66 -19.71 5.73 -5.80
C ALA A 66 -18.38 5.89 -6.58
N HIS A 67 -17.92 7.13 -6.78
CA HIS A 67 -16.62 7.40 -7.41
C HIS A 67 -15.45 6.97 -6.53
N GLN A 68 -15.48 7.30 -5.23
CA GLN A 68 -14.45 6.86 -4.28
C GLN A 68 -14.39 5.33 -4.17
N TRP A 69 -15.53 4.65 -4.17
CA TRP A 69 -15.57 3.18 -4.22
C TRP A 69 -14.88 2.61 -5.44
N ARG A 70 -15.13 3.17 -6.63
CA ARG A 70 -14.44 2.73 -7.85
C ARG A 70 -12.93 2.90 -7.74
N ARG A 71 -12.46 4.03 -7.19
CA ARG A 71 -11.02 4.27 -6.96
C ARG A 71 -10.41 3.23 -6.01
N VAL A 72 -11.02 3.01 -4.85
CA VAL A 72 -10.52 2.02 -3.86
C VAL A 72 -10.48 0.62 -4.47
N ARG A 73 -11.57 0.17 -5.10
CA ARG A 73 -11.64 -1.16 -5.74
C ARG A 73 -10.60 -1.32 -6.84
N TYR A 74 -10.41 -0.28 -7.66
CA TYR A 74 -9.38 -0.28 -8.70
C TYR A 74 -7.98 -0.39 -8.12
N SER A 75 -7.65 0.40 -7.09
CA SER A 75 -6.34 0.34 -6.42
C SER A 75 -6.04 -1.04 -5.84
N TYR A 76 -7.01 -1.71 -5.21
CA TYR A 76 -6.83 -3.08 -4.72
C TYR A 76 -6.69 -4.10 -5.86
N MET A 77 -7.49 -3.97 -6.92
CA MET A 77 -7.37 -4.82 -8.10
C MET A 77 -5.98 -4.71 -8.73
N ASP A 78 -5.48 -3.48 -8.88
CA ASP A 78 -4.18 -3.20 -9.48
C ASP A 78 -3.01 -3.69 -8.61
N ALA A 79 -3.04 -3.41 -7.29
CA ALA A 79 -2.06 -3.98 -6.36
C ALA A 79 -2.03 -5.52 -6.41
N ARG A 80 -3.20 -6.17 -6.50
CA ARG A 80 -3.28 -7.63 -6.65
C ARG A 80 -2.65 -8.14 -7.94
N ARG A 81 -2.71 -7.38 -9.05
CA ARG A 81 -2.02 -7.77 -10.30
C ARG A 81 -0.52 -7.86 -10.08
N TYR A 82 0.09 -6.84 -9.47
CA TYR A 82 1.52 -6.86 -9.13
C TYR A 82 1.88 -7.96 -8.12
N ALA A 83 1.01 -8.18 -7.13
CA ALA A 83 1.19 -9.26 -6.16
C ALA A 83 1.17 -10.65 -6.82
N THR A 84 0.26 -10.85 -7.78
CA THR A 84 0.10 -12.12 -8.51
C THR A 84 1.36 -12.47 -9.31
N LEU A 85 2.03 -11.46 -9.91
CA LEU A 85 3.32 -11.66 -10.60
C LEU A 85 4.41 -12.23 -9.67
N ARG A 86 4.24 -12.09 -8.36
CA ARG A 86 5.16 -12.51 -7.31
C ARG A 86 4.63 -13.68 -6.47
N GLY A 87 3.51 -14.29 -6.87
CA GLY A 87 2.87 -15.38 -6.11
C GLY A 87 2.25 -14.94 -4.77
N LEU A 88 2.01 -13.64 -4.58
CA LEU A 88 1.46 -13.07 -3.34
C LEU A 88 -0.05 -12.82 -3.47
N THR A 89 -0.77 -12.97 -2.35
CA THR A 89 -2.19 -12.62 -2.26
C THR A 89 -2.40 -11.41 -1.35
N ILE A 90 -2.90 -10.31 -1.91
CA ILE A 90 -3.27 -9.11 -1.15
C ILE A 90 -4.75 -9.17 -0.76
N ARG A 91 -5.01 -9.17 0.55
CA ARG A 91 -6.36 -9.10 1.12
C ARG A 91 -6.81 -7.64 1.25
N GLY A 92 -8.13 -7.42 1.22
CA GLY A 92 -8.68 -6.12 1.55
C GLY A 92 -8.46 -5.78 3.04
N PRO A 93 -8.64 -4.52 3.44
CA PRO A 93 -8.67 -4.19 4.86
C PRO A 93 -9.93 -4.81 5.46
N HIS A 94 -9.78 -5.42 6.64
CA HIS A 94 -10.88 -5.88 7.49
C HIS A 94 -11.31 -4.73 8.41
#